data_AF-A0A949GNL6-F1
#
_entry.id   AF-A0A949GNL6-F1
#
_cell.length_a   1.000
_cell.length_b   1.000
_cell.length_c   1.000
_cell.angle_alpha   90.00
_cell.angle_beta   90.00
_cell.angle_gamma   90.00
#
_symmetry.space_group_name_H-M   'P 1'
#
loop_
_entity.id
_entity.type
_entity.pdbx_description
1 polymer ?
#
loop_
_entity_poly.entity_id
_entity_poly.type
_entity_poly.pdbx_seq_one_letter_code
_entity_poly.pdbx_strand_id
1 'polypeptide(L)' 'LAHRLEREAQIVECLRGGTRTIPEMVAALYAEVDKRLHPAAAHSVEAHLIKLEKEGRVRADDRHIPARYEPR' A
#
# COMPACT_ATOMS: atom_id res chain seq x y z
N LEU A 1 0.06 6.15 -17.34
CA LEU A 1 -0.23 7.08 -16.22
C LEU A 1 -1.52 6.70 -15.47
N ALA A 2 -2.60 6.33 -16.18
CA ALA A 2 -3.89 5.91 -15.60
C ALA A 2 -3.78 4.78 -14.55
N HIS A 3 -3.08 3.69 -14.87
CA HIS A 3 -2.87 2.57 -13.93
C HIS A 3 -2.15 2.95 -12.62
N ARG A 4 -1.34 4.02 -12.63
CA ARG A 4 -0.59 4.46 -11.45
C ARG A 4 -1.49 5.17 -10.44
N LEU A 5 -2.42 6.00 -10.93
CA LEU A 5 -3.39 6.73 -10.10
C LEU A 5 -4.47 5.79 -9.56
N GLU A 6 -4.91 4.82 -10.36
CA GLU A 6 -5.84 3.77 -9.92
C GLU A 6 -5.26 2.97 -8.74
N ARG A 7 -3.97 2.64 -8.80
CA ARG A 7 -3.33 1.89 -7.72
C ARG A 7 -3.25 2.67 -6.41
N GLU A 8 -2.95 3.96 -6.47
CA GLU A 8 -2.94 4.83 -5.29
C GLU A 8 -4.32 4.92 -4.64
N ALA A 9 -5.38 5.05 -5.44
CA ALA A 9 -6.75 5.04 -4.93
C ALA A 9 -7.07 3.71 -4.23
N GLN A 10 -6.73 2.58 -4.83
CA GLN A 10 -6.93 1.26 -4.23
C GLN A 10 -6.17 1.08 -2.91
N ILE A 11 -4.94 1.58 -2.81
CA ILE A 11 -4.16 1.55 -1.57
C ILE A 11 -4.87 2.36 -0.47
N VAL A 12 -5.33 3.57 -0.78
CA VAL A 12 -6.07 4.39 0.19
C VAL A 12 -7.38 3.71 0.60
N GLU A 13 -8.09 3.07 -0.32
CA GLU A 13 -9.31 2.32 0.01
C GLU A 13 -9.02 1.10 0.88
N CYS A 14 -7.93 0.36 0.65
CA CYS A 14 -7.49 -0.70 1.57
C CYS A 14 -7.23 -0.15 2.98
N LEU A 15 -6.56 1.00 3.09
CA LEU A 15 -6.33 1.66 4.37
C LEU A 15 -7.63 2.10 5.04
N ARG A 16 -8.59 2.63 4.28
CA ARG A 16 -9.93 2.95 4.81
C ARG A 16 -10.69 1.70 5.26
N GLY A 17 -10.52 0.59 4.54
CA GLY A 17 -11.10 -0.72 4.85
C GLY A 17 -10.48 -1.45 6.05
N GLY A 18 -9.46 -0.87 6.70
CA GLY A 18 -8.88 -1.42 7.93
C GLY A 18 -7.52 -2.11 7.74
N THR A 19 -7.05 -2.29 6.51
CA THR A 19 -5.70 -2.79 6.24
C THR A 19 -4.66 -1.79 6.77
N ARG A 20 -3.56 -2.27 7.36
CA ARG A 20 -2.54 -1.36 7.94
C ARG A 20 -1.13 -1.62 7.44
N THR A 21 -0.85 -2.77 6.86
CA THR A 21 0.54 -3.16 6.52
C THR A 21 0.70 -3.48 5.04
N ILE A 22 1.91 -3.31 4.51
CA ILE A 22 2.22 -3.62 3.11
C ILE A 22 1.88 -5.09 2.75
N PRO A 23 2.23 -6.11 3.56
CA PRO A 23 1.89 -7.49 3.24
C PRO A 23 0.37 -7.73 3.11
N GLU A 24 -0.43 -7.13 3.98
CA GLU A 24 -1.90 -7.22 3.91
C GLU A 24 -2.43 -6.52 2.64
N MET A 25 -1.89 -5.35 2.30
CA MET A 25 -2.27 -4.63 1.08
C MET A 25 -1.91 -5.45 -0.16
N VAL A 26 -0.73 -6.07 -0.19
CA VAL A 26 -0.29 -6.93 -1.31
C VAL A 26 -1.22 -8.13 -1.43
N ALA A 27 -1.54 -8.80 -0.31
CA ALA A 27 -2.44 -9.95 -0.32
C ALA A 27 -3.83 -9.60 -0.87
N ALA A 28 -4.35 -8.41 -0.54
CA ALA A 28 -5.66 -7.95 -1.03
C ALA A 28 -5.61 -7.49 -2.50
N LEU A 29 -4.61 -6.69 -2.87
CA LEU A 29 -4.54 -6.02 -4.18
C LEU A 29 -3.96 -6.88 -5.31
N TYR A 30 -3.25 -7.94 -4.95
CA TYR A 30 -2.55 -8.85 -5.86
C TYR A 30 -2.97 -10.32 -5.63
N ALA A 31 -4.19 -10.55 -5.13
CA ALA A 31 -4.72 -11.89 -4.84
C ALA A 31 -4.64 -12.85 -6.04
N GLU A 32 -4.91 -12.33 -7.24
CA GLU A 32 -4.89 -13.09 -8.52
C GLU A 32 -3.51 -13.13 -9.17
N VAL A 33 -2.50 -12.45 -8.61
CA VAL A 33 -1.13 -12.45 -9.14
C VAL A 33 -0.34 -13.58 -8.48
N ASP A 34 0.49 -14.25 -9.29
CA ASP A 34 1.39 -15.31 -8.80
C ASP A 34 2.17 -14.83 -7.56
N LYS A 35 2.10 -15.63 -6.48
CA LYS A 35 2.74 -15.32 -5.19
C LYS A 35 4.24 -15.07 -5.32
N ARG A 36 4.90 -15.64 -6.35
CA ARG A 36 6.32 -15.39 -6.65
C ARG A 36 6.61 -13.94 -7.03
N LEU A 37 5.59 -13.19 -7.49
CA LEU A 37 5.68 -11.78 -7.85
C LEU A 37 5.27 -10.85 -6.70
N HIS A 38 4.77 -11.38 -5.58
CA HIS A 38 4.36 -10.57 -4.42
C HIS A 38 5.48 -9.71 -3.83
N PRO A 39 6.76 -10.17 -3.77
CA PRO A 39 7.85 -9.30 -3.34
C PRO A 39 8.02 -8.05 -4.22
N ALA A 40 7.92 -8.21 -5.55
CA ALA A 40 7.99 -7.08 -6.48
C ALA A 40 6.77 -6.15 -6.34
N ALA A 41 5.58 -6.71 -6.08
CA ALA A 41 4.38 -5.95 -5.79
C ALA A 41 4.52 -5.15 -4.48
N ALA A 42 5.14 -5.73 -3.44
CA ALA A 42 5.38 -5.06 -2.17
C ALA A 42 6.23 -3.79 -2.35
N HIS A 43 7.30 -3.85 -3.14
CA HIS A 43 8.09 -2.66 -3.49
C HIS A 43 7.28 -1.59 -4.23
N SER A 44 6.36 -2.01 -5.10
CA SER A 44 5.46 -1.09 -5.80
C SER A 44 4.52 -0.39 -4.82
N VAL A 45 3.90 -1.13 -3.90
CA VAL A 45 3.02 -0.59 -2.85
C VAL A 45 3.79 0.34 -1.91
N GLU A 46 4.99 -0.03 -1.50
CA GLU A 46 5.88 0.81 -0.67
C GLU A 46 6.18 2.16 -1.35
N ALA A 47 6.57 2.14 -2.62
CA ALA A 47 6.83 3.37 -3.37
C ALA A 47 5.60 4.30 -3.46
N HIS A 48 4.40 3.72 -3.61
CA HIS A 48 3.16 4.47 -3.58
C HIS A 48 2.85 5.06 -2.21
N LEU A 49 3.05 4.30 -1.12
CA LEU A 49 2.83 4.78 0.25
C LEU A 49 3.78 5.93 0.60
N ILE A 50 5.06 5.82 0.22
CA ILE A 50 6.04 6.91 0.40
C ILE A 50 5.60 8.18 -0.34
N LYS A 51 5.07 8.04 -1.56
CA LYS A 51 4.53 9.17 -2.33
C LYS A 51 3.30 9.78 -1.63
N LEU A 52 2.35 8.95 -1.23
CA LEU A 52 1.12 9.39 -0.55
C LEU A 52 1.41 10.06 0.80
N GLU A 53 2.44 9.60 1.51
CA GLU A 53 2.89 10.21 2.76
C GLU A 53 3.46 11.61 2.51
N LYS A 54 4.32 11.76 1.48
CA LYS A 54 4.83 13.08 1.05
C LYS A 54 3.72 14.03 0.61
N GLU A 55 2.64 13.50 0.02
CA GLU A 55 1.44 14.25 -0.35
C GLU A 55 0.52 14.54 0.85
N GLY A 56 0.83 14.03 2.05
CA GLY A 56 0.02 14.21 3.26
C GLY A 56 -1.30 13.44 3.26
N ARG A 57 -1.44 12.41 2.41
CA ARG A 57 -2.67 11.61 2.27
C ARG A 57 -2.69 10.36 3.15
N VAL A 58 -1.53 9.91 3.58
CA VAL A 58 -1.37 8.81 4.54
C VAL A 58 -0.30 9.19 5.57
N ARG A 59 -0.25 8.46 6.67
CA ARG A 59 0.79 8.59 7.70
C ARG A 59 1.37 7.21 8.01
N ALA A 60 2.68 7.08 7.98
CA ALA A 60 3.35 5.91 8.51
C ALA A 60 3.53 6.01 10.04
N ASP A 61 3.38 4.87 10.72
CA ASP A 61 3.86 4.64 12.08
C ASP A 61 5.03 3.66 12.00
N ASP A 62 6.24 4.23 12.00
CA ASP A 62 7.53 3.55 11.91
C ASP A 62 7.94 2.85 13.20
N ARG A 63 7.17 3.01 14.29
CA ARG A 63 7.40 2.34 15.57
C ARG A 63 6.98 0.87 15.55
N HIS A 64 6.41 0.38 14.45
CA HIS A 64 5.95 -0.99 14.28
C HIS A 64 6.70 -1.69 13.14
N ILE A 65 6.97 -2.99 13.29
CA ILE A 65 7.50 -3.85 12.22
C ILE A 65 6.50 -5.00 11.97
N PRO A 66 5.92 -5.12 10.76
CA PRO A 66 6.07 -4.18 9.65
C PRO A 66 5.44 -2.82 9.96
N ALA A 67 5.93 -1.77 9.28
CA ALA A 67 5.40 -0.42 9.40
C ALA A 67 3.89 -0.41 9.14
N ARG A 68 3.18 0.37 9.95
CA ARG A 68 1.72 0.55 9.82
C ARG A 68 1.42 1.87 9.13
N TYR A 69 0.36 1.90 8.34
CA TYR A 69 -0.08 3.08 7.61
C TYR A 69 -1.54 3.38 7.93
N GLU A 70 -1.84 4.67 8.04
CA GLU A 70 -3.20 5.17 8.27
C GLU A 70 -3.55 6.23 7.23
N PRO A 71 -4.80 6.28 6.73
CA PRO A 71 -5.23 7.37 5.86
C PRO A 71 -5.31 8.66 6.69
N ARG A 72 -4.99 9.80 6.07
CA ARG A 72 -5.26 11.13 6.64
C ARG A 72 -6.62 11.66 6.22
#